data_AF-A0A5K1CVW6-F1
#
_entry.id   AF-A0A5K1CVW6-F1
#
_cell.length_a   1.000
_cell.length_b   1.000
_cell.length_c   1.000
_cell.angle_alpha   90.00
_cell.angle_beta   90.00
_cell.angle_gamma   90.00
#
_symmetry.space_group_name_H-M   'P 1'
#
loop_
_entity.id
_entity.type
_entity.pdbx_description
1 polymer ?
#
loop_
_entity_poly.entity_id
_entity_poly.type
_entity_poly.pdbx_seq_one_letter_code
_entity_poly.pdbx_strand_id
1 'polypeptide(L)'
;VWVYKKVSEERLPVLKKFSDKAPSSDKLATHEVKMDFEYKRAEDPTKIVPPEQRIKGFRYGPQVVPISSTELELLKFKPEKGVKLLGFTNSSNIK
;
A
#
# COMPACT_ATOMS: atom_id res chain seq x y z
N VAL A 1 21.96 20.77 -6.67
CA VAL A 1 21.56 20.39 -8.05
C VAL A 1 20.06 20.28 -8.10
N TRP A 2 19.40 20.95 -9.04
CA TRP A 2 17.96 20.82 -9.26
C TRP A 2 17.73 19.69 -10.26
N VAL A 3 16.90 18.72 -9.90
CA VAL A 3 16.61 17.54 -10.73
C VAL A 3 15.13 17.57 -11.08
N TYR A 4 14.82 17.48 -12.37
CA TYR A 4 13.46 17.49 -12.89
C TYR A 4 13.15 16.14 -13.52
N LYS A 5 11.90 15.68 -13.39
CA LYS A 5 11.44 14.43 -14.01
C LYS A 5 11.27 14.64 -15.52
N LYS A 6 12.15 14.04 -16.32
CA LYS A 6 12.06 14.11 -17.80
C LYS A 6 10.98 13.19 -18.38
N VAL A 7 10.82 12.00 -17.79
CA VAL A 7 9.87 10.97 -18.25
C VAL A 7 9.08 10.44 -17.05
N SER A 8 7.77 10.33 -17.20
CA SER A 8 6.86 9.76 -16.23
C SER A 8 5.81 8.90 -16.88
N GLU A 9 5.49 7.77 -16.26
CA GLU A 9 4.25 7.05 -16.55
C GLU A 9 3.04 7.97 -16.26
N GLU A 10 2.20 8.21 -17.26
CA GLU A 10 0.91 8.87 -17.08
C GLU A 10 -0.08 7.88 -16.49
N ARG A 11 -0.70 8.25 -15.37
CA ARG A 11 -1.72 7.44 -14.70
C ARG A 11 -3.07 8.12 -14.84
N LEU A 12 -4.06 7.38 -15.32
CA LEU A 12 -5.43 7.86 -15.40
C LEU A 12 -6.01 8.06 -13.99
N PRO A 13 -6.89 9.05 -13.81
CA PRO A 13 -7.59 9.24 -12.54
C PRO A 13 -8.50 8.04 -12.23
N VAL A 14 -8.64 7.72 -10.95
CA VAL A 14 -9.47 6.58 -10.51
C VAL A 14 -10.95 6.98 -10.48
N LEU A 15 -11.81 6.18 -11.12
CA LEU A 15 -13.26 6.32 -11.03
C LEU A 15 -13.76 5.84 -9.65
N LYS A 16 -14.54 6.68 -8.96
CA LYS A 16 -15.16 6.31 -7.68
C LYS A 16 -16.44 5.49 -7.92
N LYS A 17 -16.75 4.59 -6.98
CA LYS A 17 -18.01 3.83 -6.99
C LYS A 17 -19.17 4.77 -6.62
N PHE A 18 -20.19 4.79 -7.46
CA PHE A 18 -21.39 5.60 -7.31
C PHE A 18 -22.58 4.68 -6.99
N SER A 19 -23.52 5.17 -6.18
CA SER A 19 -24.77 4.46 -5.87
C SER A 19 -25.99 5.28 -6.32
N ASP A 20 -26.78 4.70 -7.22
CA ASP A 20 -28.05 5.27 -7.70
C ASP A 20 -29.19 5.14 -6.68
N LYS A 21 -28.94 4.50 -5.52
CA LYS A 21 -29.94 4.27 -4.48
C LYS A 21 -30.20 5.48 -3.59
N ALA A 22 -29.33 6.49 -3.60
CA ALA A 22 -29.58 7.72 -2.84
C ALA A 22 -30.65 8.55 -3.59
N PRO A 23 -31.71 9.01 -2.89
CA PRO A 23 -32.81 9.72 -3.54
C PRO A 23 -32.30 11.01 -4.18
N SER A 24 -32.61 11.19 -5.46
CA SER A 24 -32.22 12.35 -6.29
C SER A 24 -32.79 13.70 -5.81
N SER A 25 -33.63 13.70 -4.77
CA SER A 25 -34.20 14.90 -4.16
C SER A 25 -33.27 15.61 -3.17
N ASP A 26 -32.20 14.94 -2.70
CA ASP A 26 -31.40 15.44 -1.59
C ASP A 26 -30.08 16.08 -2.10
N LYS A 27 -30.05 17.42 -2.14
CA LYS A 27 -28.94 18.21 -2.72
C LYS A 27 -27.59 18.04 -2.01
N LEU A 28 -27.58 17.39 -0.85
CA LEU A 28 -26.42 17.14 0.00
C LEU A 28 -26.01 15.66 0.04
N ALA A 29 -26.72 14.77 -0.66
CA ALA A 29 -26.39 13.35 -0.68
C ALA A 29 -25.09 13.11 -1.46
N THR A 30 -24.02 12.84 -0.73
CA THR A 30 -22.80 12.28 -1.31
C THR A 30 -23.10 10.83 -1.69
N HIS A 31 -23.36 10.57 -2.98
CA HIS A 31 -23.58 9.25 -3.58
C HIS A 31 -22.35 8.29 -3.45
N GLU A 32 -21.56 8.46 -2.41
CA GLU A 32 -20.35 7.75 -2.08
C GLU A 32 -20.67 6.40 -1.43
N VAL A 33 -20.05 5.35 -1.97
CA VAL A 33 -20.17 4.01 -1.41
C VAL A 33 -19.10 3.81 -0.34
N LYS A 34 -19.51 3.60 0.91
CA LYS A 34 -18.62 3.11 1.98
C LYS A 34 -18.43 1.60 1.83
N MET A 35 -17.19 1.15 1.86
CA MET A 35 -16.83 -0.27 1.80
C MET A 35 -16.12 -0.68 3.08
N ASP A 36 -16.79 -1.51 3.87
CA ASP A 36 -16.24 -2.09 5.08
C ASP A 36 -15.76 -3.52 4.80
N PHE A 37 -14.56 -3.86 5.30
CA PHE A 37 -13.94 -5.16 5.09
C PHE A 37 -13.86 -5.93 6.41
N GLU A 38 -14.51 -7.09 6.46
CA GLU A 38 -14.43 -8.02 7.57
C GLU A 38 -13.46 -9.16 7.26
N TYR A 39 -12.59 -9.48 8.21
CA TYR A 39 -11.64 -10.58 8.11
C TYR A 39 -12.03 -11.68 9.10
N LYS A 40 -12.10 -12.92 8.60
CA LYS A 40 -12.49 -14.11 9.35
C LYS A 40 -11.31 -15.09 9.39
N ARG A 41 -11.25 -15.94 10.42
CA ARG A 41 -10.22 -16.99 10.48
C ARG A 41 -10.46 -18.01 9.37
N ALA A 42 -9.38 -18.55 8.80
CA ALA A 42 -9.47 -19.57 7.76
C ALA A 42 -10.07 -20.89 8.30
N GLU A 43 -9.75 -21.23 9.56
CA GLU A 43 -10.21 -22.45 10.23
C GLU A 43 -11.66 -22.32 10.73
N ASP A 44 -12.04 -21.13 11.22
CA ASP A 44 -13.36 -20.83 11.80
C ASP A 44 -13.99 -19.60 11.11
N PRO A 45 -14.83 -19.80 10.08
CA PRO A 45 -15.46 -18.70 9.34
C PRO A 45 -16.44 -17.84 10.17
N THR A 46 -16.89 -18.35 11.33
CA THR A 46 -17.85 -17.66 12.21
C THR A 46 -17.17 -16.59 13.08
N LYS A 47 -15.86 -16.72 13.32
CA LYS A 47 -15.13 -15.80 14.20
C LYS A 47 -14.50 -14.66 13.39
N ILE A 48 -15.05 -13.46 13.56
CA ILE A 48 -14.50 -12.23 13.02
C ILE A 48 -13.25 -11.86 13.82
N VAL A 49 -12.14 -11.57 13.14
CA VAL A 49 -10.87 -11.18 13.76
C VAL A 49 -10.80 -9.65 13.83
N PRO A 50 -10.78 -9.04 15.03
CA PRO A 50 -10.60 -7.60 15.19
C PRO A 50 -9.28 -7.12 14.59
N PRO A 51 -9.20 -5.87 14.09
CA PRO A 51 -7.98 -5.34 13.47
C PRO A 51 -6.76 -5.32 14.40
N GLU A 52 -6.96 -5.14 15.70
CA GLU A 52 -5.90 -5.13 16.70
C GLU A 52 -5.20 -6.48 16.86
N GLN A 53 -5.92 -7.58 16.61
CA GLN A 53 -5.39 -8.94 16.70
C GLN A 53 -4.71 -9.38 15.39
N ARG A 54 -4.65 -8.52 14.37
CA ARG A 54 -4.08 -8.85 13.06
C ARG A 54 -2.60 -8.48 13.05
N ILE A 55 -1.75 -9.49 12.89
CA ILE A 55 -0.30 -9.33 12.73
C ILE A 55 0.07 -9.71 11.29
N LYS A 56 0.97 -8.95 10.67
CA LYS A 56 1.47 -9.26 9.33
C LYS A 56 2.47 -10.43 9.42
N GLY A 57 2.16 -11.52 8.73
CA GLY A 57 3.08 -12.64 8.55
C GLY A 57 3.91 -12.47 7.28
N PHE A 58 5.24 -12.59 7.40
CA PHE A 58 6.16 -12.63 6.27
C PHE A 58 6.64 -14.06 6.04
N ARG A 59 6.62 -14.52 4.79
CA ARG A 59 7.13 -15.86 4.46
C ARG A 59 8.65 -15.83 4.39
N TYR A 60 9.30 -16.69 5.17
CA TYR A 60 10.74 -16.90 5.13
C TYR A 60 11.02 -18.39 4.92
N GLY A 61 11.26 -18.75 3.66
CA GLY A 61 11.30 -20.15 3.23
C GLY A 61 9.94 -20.85 3.49
N PRO A 62 9.92 -22.01 4.16
CA PRO A 62 8.68 -22.72 4.48
C PRO A 62 7.92 -22.14 5.68
N GLN A 63 8.52 -21.24 6.46
CA GLN A 63 7.95 -20.71 7.69
C GLN A 63 7.31 -19.33 7.49
N VAL A 64 6.29 -19.03 8.30
CA VAL A 64 5.67 -17.71 8.36
C VAL A 64 6.11 -17.03 9.65
N VAL A 65 6.86 -15.93 9.52
CA VAL A 65 7.35 -15.13 10.66
C VAL A 65 6.36 -13.98 10.90
N PRO A 66 5.69 -13.92 12.07
CA PRO A 66 4.87 -12.77 12.42
C PRO A 66 5.77 -11.59 12.80
N ILE A 67 5.59 -10.44 12.17
CA ILE A 67 6.29 -9.19 12.51
C ILE A 67 5.25 -8.12 12.77
N SER A 68 5.33 -7.46 13.93
CA SER A 68 4.43 -6.37 14.28
C SER A 68 4.68 -5.12 13.42
N SER A 69 3.68 -4.25 13.26
CA SER A 69 3.85 -3.03 12.46
C SER A 69 4.90 -2.08 13.03
N THR A 70 5.03 -2.06 14.36
CA THR A 70 6.03 -1.26 15.09
C THR A 70 7.45 -1.80 14.86
N GLU A 71 7.66 -3.10 14.99
CA GLU A 71 8.95 -3.74 14.69
C GLU A 71 9.35 -3.53 13.23
N LEU A 72 8.41 -3.65 12.29
CA LEU A 72 8.68 -3.43 10.88
C LEU A 72 9.17 -2.01 10.62
N GLU A 73 8.53 -1.01 11.21
CA GLU A 73 8.92 0.39 11.01
C GLU A 73 10.29 0.72 11.62
N LEU A 74 10.65 0.07 12.73
CA LEU A 74 11.96 0.20 13.36
C LEU A 74 13.07 -0.49 12.57
N LEU A 75 12.80 -1.69 12.06
CA LEU A 75 13.78 -2.49 11.29
C LEU A 75 13.93 -2.03 9.84
N LYS A 76 12.95 -1.28 9.31
CA LYS A 76 12.98 -0.78 7.94
C LYS A 76 14.17 0.17 7.76
N PHE A 77 14.99 -0.12 6.75
CA PHE A 77 16.06 0.78 6.32
C PHE A 77 15.47 2.15 5.91
N LYS A 78 15.95 3.21 6.56
CA LYS A 78 15.57 4.60 6.28
C LYS A 78 16.70 5.28 5.49
N PRO A 79 16.62 5.31 4.14
CA PRO A 79 17.65 5.96 3.35
C PRO A 79 17.61 7.48 3.54
N GLU A 80 18.79 8.09 3.61
CA GLU A 80 18.93 9.54 3.52
C GLU A 80 18.71 10.01 2.09
N LYS A 81 17.96 11.11 1.92
CA LYS A 81 17.80 11.72 0.60
C LYS A 81 19.12 12.35 0.16
N GLY A 82 19.71 11.85 -0.92
CA GLY A 82 20.94 12.40 -1.47
C GLY A 82 21.34 11.80 -2.81
N VAL A 83 22.25 12.48 -3.51
CA VAL A 83 22.92 11.96 -4.70
C VAL A 83 24.38 11.73 -4.31
N LYS A 84 24.79 10.47 -4.21
CA LYS A 84 26.16 10.06 -3.86
C LYS A 84 26.77 9.31 -5.04
N LEU A 85 27.96 9.72 -5.47
CA LEU A 85 28.73 9.02 -6.50
C LEU A 85 29.37 7.78 -5.86
N LEU A 86 29.03 6.58 -6.35
CA LEU A 86 29.64 5.33 -5.87
C LEU A 86 30.93 4.99 -6.62
N GLY A 87 31.04 5.37 -7.90
CA GLY A 87 32.22 5.12 -8.72
C GLY A 87 31.97 5.44 -10.20
N PHE A 88 33.01 5.25 -11.02
CA PHE A 88 32.95 5.39 -12.47
C PHE A 88 33.17 4.02 -13.12
N THR A 89 32.54 3.78 -14.27
CA THR A 89 32.73 2.57 -15.08
C THR A 89 32.59 2.91 -16.56
N ASN A 90 33.16 2.08 -17.43
CA ASN A 90 33.03 2.25 -18.88
C ASN A 90 31.58 2.04 -19.33
N SER A 91 31.16 2.76 -20.37
CA SER A 91 29.82 2.67 -20.94
C SER A 91 29.46 1.25 -21.41
N SER A 92 30.45 0.48 -21.84
CA SER A 92 30.30 -0.93 -22.24
C SER A 92 29.77 -1.84 -21.13
N ASN A 93 29.89 -1.45 -19.86
CA ASN A 93 29.49 -2.26 -18.71
C ASN A 93 28.03 -2.03 -18.28
N ILE A 94 27.33 -1.05 -18.89
CA ILE A 94 25.94 -0.69 -18.58
C ILE A 94 25.07 -1.12 -19.77
N LYS A 95 24.02 -1.90 -19.52
CA LYS A 95 23.05 -2.37 -20.52
C LYS A 95 21.71 -1.66 -20.37
#